data_AF-A0A4R1B3Y3-F1
#
_entry.id   AF-A0A4R1B3Y3-F1
#
_cell.length_a   1.000
_cell.length_b   1.000
_cell.length_c   1.000
_cell.angle_alpha   90.00
_cell.angle_beta   90.00
_cell.angle_gamma   90.00
#
_symmetry.space_group_name_H-M   'P 1'
#
loop_
_entity.id
_entity.type
_entity.pdbx_description
1 polymer ?
#
loop_
_entity_poly.entity_id
_entity_poly.type
_entity_poly.pdbx_seq_one_letter_code
_entity_poly.pdbx_strand_id
1 'polypeptide(L)' 'MGIIKRIFLLIAGLGQILAIILLFINLKAAVIFYLINILLIVGVVIVLLIERIKEKEEDDRNDYRNY' A
#
# COMPACT_ATOMS: atom_id res chain seq x y z
N MET A 1 -8.68 6.56 -7.75
CA MET A 1 -7.76 5.55 -7.19
C MET A 1 -7.64 4.41 -8.20
N GLY A 2 -6.45 4.15 -8.77
CA GLY A 2 -6.27 3.02 -9.68
C GLY A 2 -6.65 1.68 -9.05
N ILE A 3 -7.12 0.74 -9.86
CA ILE A 3 -7.57 -0.61 -9.44
C ILE A 3 -6.49 -1.34 -8.64
N ILE A 4 -5.23 -1.24 -9.07
CA ILE A 4 -4.07 -1.87 -8.42
C ILE A 4 -3.97 -1.43 -6.95
N LYS A 5 -4.08 -0.13 -6.67
CA LYS A 5 -4.03 0.39 -5.30
C LYS A 5 -5.15 -0.10 -4.42
N ARG A 6 -6.36 -0.13 -4.96
CA ARG A 6 -7.54 -0.59 -4.22
C ARG A 6 -7.36 -2.05 -3.82
N ILE A 7 -6.84 -2.88 -4.72
CA ILE A 7 -6.50 -4.27 -4.44
C ILE A 7 -5.40 -4.35 -3.36
N PHE A 8 -4.32 -3.59 -3.50
CA PHE A 8 -3.23 -3.56 -2.52
C PHE A 8 -3.70 -3.14 -1.11
N LEU A 9 -4.53 -2.09 -1.02
CA LEU A 9 -5.11 -1.64 0.25
C LEU A 9 -6.09 -2.66 0.84
N LEU A 10 -6.90 -3.31 0.01
CA LEU A 10 -7.81 -4.37 0.46
C LEU A 10 -7.03 -5.57 1.00
N ILE A 11 -6.00 -6.03 0.27
CA ILE A 11 -5.15 -7.14 0.71
C ILE A 11 -4.42 -6.76 2.00
N ALA A 12 -3.90 -5.53 2.11
CA ALA A 12 -3.24 -5.08 3.34
C ALA A 12 -4.19 -5.00 4.54
N GLY A 13 -5.42 -4.50 4.35
CA GLY A 13 -6.43 -4.47 5.40
C GLY A 13 -6.87 -5.87 5.85
N LEU A 14 -7.16 -6.75 4.90
CA LEU A 14 -7.51 -8.15 5.19
C LEU A 14 -6.34 -8.90 5.84
N GLY A 15 -5.11 -8.65 5.38
CA GLY A 15 -3.89 -9.23 5.93
C GLY A 15 -3.69 -8.87 7.40
N GLN A 16 -3.95 -7.62 7.79
CA GLN A 16 -3.90 -7.22 9.20
C GLN A 16 -4.94 -7.94 10.06
N ILE A 17 -6.18 -8.04 9.60
CA ILE A 17 -7.25 -8.77 10.30
C ILE A 17 -6.84 -10.23 10.48
N LEU A 18 -6.32 -10.86 9.42
CA LEU A 18 -5.83 -12.23 9.46
C LEU A 18 -4.68 -12.40 10.45
N ALA A 19 -3.73 -11.45 10.47
CA ALA A 19 -2.59 -11.49 11.38
C ALA A 19 -3.02 -11.44 12.85
N ILE A 20 -4.01 -10.60 13.18
CA ILE A 20 -4.59 -10.50 14.52
C ILE A 20 -5.26 -11.83 14.90
N ILE A 21 -6.04 -12.43 14.01
CA ILE A 21 -6.66 -13.75 14.25
C ILE A 21 -5.58 -14.82 14.48
N LEU A 22 -4.50 -14.78 13.72
CA LEU A 22 -3.41 -15.75 13.81
C LEU A 22 -2.67 -15.70 15.15
N LEU A 23 -2.63 -14.54 15.83
CA LEU A 23 -2.04 -14.42 17.17
C LEU A 23 -2.70 -15.36 18.19
N PHE A 24 -4.00 -15.61 18.04
CA PHE A 24 -4.77 -16.49 18.92
C PHE A 24 -4.67 -17.97 18.56
N ILE A 25 -4.23 -18.30 17.33
CA ILE A 25 -4.11 -19.68 16.85
C ILE A 25 -2.67 -20.17 16.99
N ASN A 26 -1.70 -19.41 16.47
CA ASN A 26 -0.30 -19.79 16.47
C ASN A 26 0.61 -18.55 16.45
N LEU A 27 1.22 -18.27 17.61
CA LEU A 27 2.07 -17.10 17.80
C LEU A 27 3.27 -17.05 16.83
N LYS A 28 3.91 -18.19 16.54
CA LYS A 28 5.08 -18.21 15.63
C LYS A 28 4.67 -17.86 14.21
N ALA A 29 3.57 -18.44 13.73
CA ALA A 29 3.02 -18.12 12.42
C ALA A 29 2.57 -16.66 12.35
N ALA A 30 1.95 -16.14 13.41
CA ALA A 30 1.51 -14.75 13.51
C ALA A 30 2.68 -13.76 13.39
N VAL A 31 3.81 -14.02 14.05
CA VAL A 31 5.00 -13.16 13.95
C VAL A 31 5.54 -13.12 12.51
N ILE A 32 5.67 -14.27 11.85
CA ILE A 32 6.12 -14.33 10.45
C ILE A 32 5.13 -13.58 9.54
N PHE A 33 3.84 -13.78 9.75
CA PHE A 33 2.79 -13.13 8.97
C PHE A 33 2.77 -11.62 9.18
N TYR A 34 3.06 -11.14 10.40
CA TYR A 34 3.19 -9.72 10.70
C TYR A 34 4.39 -9.09 9.98
N LEU A 35 5.54 -9.78 9.92
CA LEU A 35 6.71 -9.31 9.17
C LEU A 35 6.41 -9.16 7.68
N ILE A 36 5.67 -10.12 7.09
CA ILE A 36 5.23 -10.04 5.70
C ILE A 36 4.24 -8.87 5.50
N ASN A 37 3.31 -8.67 6.43
CA ASN A 37 2.38 -7.54 6.36
C ASN A 37 3.10 -6.19 6.44
N ILE A 38 4.17 -6.07 7.23
CA ILE A 38 4.99 -4.85 7.28
C ILE A 38 5.59 -4.56 5.89
N LEU A 39 6.16 -5.59 5.23
CA LEU A 39 6.70 -5.44 3.87
C LEU A 39 5.61 -5.03 2.86
N LEU A 40 4.40 -5.61 2.99
CA LEU A 40 3.26 -5.25 2.15
C LEU A 40 2.87 -3.78 2.35
N ILE A 41 2.82 -3.29 3.59
CA ILE A 41 2.53 -1.88 3.90
C ILE A 41 3.59 -0.96 3.30
N VAL A 42 4.88 -1.31 3.39
CA VAL A 42 5.96 -0.55 2.74
C VAL A 42 5.72 -0.49 1.22
N GLY A 43 5.34 -1.60 0.60
CA GLY A 43 4.96 -1.64 -0.82
C GLY A 43 3.80 -0.71 -1.15
N VAL A 44 2.74 -0.71 -0.33
CA VAL A 44 1.60 0.23 -0.49
C VAL A 44 2.07 1.68 -0.44
N VAL A 45 2.91 2.03 0.52
CA VAL A 45 3.44 3.39 0.66
C VAL A 45 4.24 3.80 -0.59
N ILE A 46 5.10 2.93 -1.10
CA ILE A 46 5.88 3.20 -2.32
C ILE A 46 4.96 3.46 -3.52
N VAL A 47 3.93 2.63 -3.72
CA VAL A 47 2.96 2.81 -4.82
C VAL A 47 2.27 4.16 -4.70
N LEU A 48 1.86 4.57 -3.49
CA LEU A 48 1.23 5.86 -3.26
C LEU A 48 2.19 7.03 -3.53
N LEU A 49 3.47 6.90 -3.19
CA LEU A 49 4.49 7.92 -3.45
C LEU A 49 4.77 8.10 -4.94
N ILE A 50 4.93 7.00 -5.68
CA ILE A 50 5.20 7.05 -7.13
C ILE A 50 4.11 7.80 -7.87
N GLU A 51 2.85 7.56 -7.51
CA GLU A 51 1.75 8.28 -8.13
C GLU A 51 1.67 9.74 -7.75
N ARG A 52 1.97 10.10 -6.49
CA ARG A 52 2.04 11.51 -6.11
C ARG A 52 3.11 12.26 -6.88
N ILE A 53 4.21 11.59 -7.23
CA ILE A 53 5.23 12.14 -8.11
C ILE A 53 4.68 12.26 -9.54
N LYS A 54 4.01 11.23 -10.04
CA LYS A 54 3.43 11.23 -11.39
C LYS A 54 2.35 12.30 -11.57
N GLU A 55 1.48 12.50 -10.58
CA GLU A 55 0.45 13.55 -10.58
C GLU A 55 1.11 14.93 -10.64
N LYS A 56 2.18 15.16 -9.86
CA LYS A 56 2.95 16.41 -9.93
C LYS A 56 3.61 16.64 -11.29
N GLU A 57 4.20 15.60 -11.89
CA GLU A 57 4.78 15.72 -13.23
C GLU A 57 3.74 15.99 -14.31
N GLU A 58 2.53 15.42 -14.19
CA GLU A 58 1.42 15.72 -15.09
C GLU A 58 0.97 17.18 -14.95
N ASP A 59 0.86 17.71 -13.73
CA ASP A 59 0.53 19.12 -13.49
C ASP A 59 1.62 20.07 -14.04
N ASP A 60 2.90 19.78 -13.83
CA ASP A 60 4.02 20.59 -14.34
C ASP A 60 4.08 20.59 -15.88
N ARG A 61 3.78 19.45 -16.53
CA ARG A 61 3.73 19.35 -17.99
C ARG A 61 2.55 20.10 -18.60
N ASN A 62 1.46 20.28 -17.86
CA ASN A 62 0.22 20.89 -18.32
C ASN A 62 0.08 22.35 -17.85
N ASP A 63 1.19 23.02 -17.49
CA ASP A 63 1.16 24.42 -17.07
C ASP A 63 0.92 25.35 -18.27
N TYR A 64 -0.35 25.68 -18.50
CA TYR A 64 -0.81 26.61 -19.55
C TYR A 64 -0.51 28.09 -19.26
N ARG A 65 0.22 28.43 -18.18
CA ARG A 65 0.60 29.82 -17.84
C ARG A 65 1.68 30.42 -18.75
N ASN A 66 2.13 29.67 -19.76
CA ASN A 66 3.13 30.09 -20.74
C ASN A 66 2.55 30.43 -22.13
N TYR A 67 1.24 30.73 -22.22
CA TYR A 67 0.59 31.21 -23.45
C TYR A 67 0.03 32.63 -23.28
#